data_AF-A0ABD1L1Q3-F1
#
_entry.id   AF-A0ABD1L1Q3-F1
#
_cell.length_a   1.000
_cell.length_b   1.000
_cell.length_c   1.000
_cell.angle_alpha   90.00
_cell.angle_beta   90.00
_cell.angle_gamma   90.00
#
_symmetry.space_group_name_H-M   'P 1'
#
loop_
_entity.id
_entity.type
_entity.pdbx_description
1 polymer ?
#
loop_
_entity_poly.entity_id
_entity_poly.type
_entity_poly.pdbx_seq_one_letter_code
_entity_poly.pdbx_strand_id
1 'polypeptide(L)'
;MVCTKLTIRLLSFIDIIITSGSYLRNHLFSSVLKMSESLHQLTQLLESSPFRFSGVGALLRGEANNVLKRSDILIELENIIYRNTAQAFVSGGGLHPITKQVMKNIRGLYITDSHIWRAIEEYDLADPNRAQKSLFSVIIARVIELLERNLEAMSRNYNSAALGYVFMMNNLQNIGNQAGSILGHDWLKKNRAKVDQNLELYLTSSWNKMLDFLKLESDDSLPWTIF
;
A
#
# COMPACT_ATOMS: atom_id res chain seq x y z
N MET A 1 -30.35 -3.35 23.03
CA MET A 1 -30.46 -3.62 21.58
C MET A 1 -29.59 -2.65 20.75
N VAL A 2 -28.32 -2.45 21.14
CA VAL A 2 -27.44 -1.40 20.56
C VAL A 2 -26.43 -1.97 19.55
N CYS A 3 -26.20 -3.28 19.52
CA CYS A 3 -25.15 -3.85 18.67
C CYS A 3 -25.59 -4.28 17.26
N THR A 4 -26.88 -4.50 16.99
CA THR A 4 -27.30 -5.09 15.70
C THR A 4 -27.01 -4.18 14.51
N LYS A 5 -27.25 -2.87 14.64
CA LYS A 5 -26.96 -1.88 13.58
C LYS A 5 -25.45 -1.70 13.36
N LEU A 6 -24.65 -1.80 14.42
CA LEU A 6 -23.19 -1.67 14.36
C LEU A 6 -22.56 -2.88 13.69
N THR A 7 -22.97 -4.08 14.13
CA THR A 7 -22.55 -5.35 13.56
C THR A 7 -22.94 -5.44 12.08
N ILE A 8 -24.16 -5.04 11.70
CA ILE A 8 -24.58 -5.00 10.28
C ILE A 8 -23.70 -4.04 9.47
N ARG A 9 -23.34 -2.87 10.01
CA ARG A 9 -22.49 -1.90 9.29
C ARG A 9 -21.05 -2.40 9.13
N LEU A 10 -20.45 -2.95 10.19
CA LEU A 10 -19.12 -3.57 10.13
C LEU A 10 -19.09 -4.76 9.16
N LEU A 11 -20.12 -5.61 9.19
CA LEU A 11 -20.23 -6.75 8.28
C LEU A 11 -20.43 -6.29 6.83
N SER A 12 -21.27 -5.28 6.57
CA SER A 12 -21.43 -4.71 5.22
C SER A 12 -20.15 -4.08 4.68
N PHE A 13 -19.31 -3.51 5.56
CA PHE A 13 -18.00 -2.96 5.21
C PHE A 13 -17.00 -4.06 4.84
N ILE A 14 -16.94 -5.11 5.65
CA ILE A 14 -16.12 -6.31 5.37
C ILE A 14 -16.55 -6.93 4.03
N ASP A 15 -17.85 -7.06 3.81
CA ASP A 15 -18.41 -7.64 2.59
C ASP A 15 -18.07 -6.78 1.35
N ILE A 16 -18.19 -5.46 1.43
CA ILE A 16 -17.79 -4.53 0.36
C ILE A 16 -16.29 -4.61 0.08
N ILE A 17 -15.43 -4.72 1.10
CA ILE A 17 -13.97 -4.86 0.90
C ILE A 17 -13.63 -6.18 0.21
N ILE A 18 -14.27 -7.28 0.64
CA ILE A 18 -14.02 -8.63 0.12
C ILE A 18 -14.56 -8.79 -1.30
N THR A 19 -15.79 -8.34 -1.58
CA THR A 19 -16.43 -8.48 -2.91
C THR A 19 -15.92 -7.51 -3.97
N SER A 20 -15.28 -6.40 -3.57
CA SER A 20 -14.70 -5.40 -4.50
C SER A 20 -13.37 -5.83 -5.15
N GLY A 21 -13.20 -7.11 -5.46
CA GLY A 21 -12.02 -7.68 -6.12
C GLY A 21 -11.68 -7.09 -7.50
N SER A 22 -12.50 -6.20 -8.04
CA SER A 22 -12.24 -5.42 -9.25
C SER A 22 -13.00 -4.08 -9.15
N TYR A 23 -12.47 -3.03 -9.77
CA TYR A 23 -12.95 -1.62 -9.74
C TYR A 23 -12.37 -0.74 -8.63
N LEU A 24 -11.07 -0.50 -8.80
CA LEU A 24 -10.30 0.56 -8.17
C LEU A 24 -10.87 1.95 -8.45
N ARG A 25 -11.07 2.73 -7.37
CA ARG A 25 -10.53 4.10 -7.15
C ARG A 25 -11.29 4.81 -6.01
N ASN A 26 -12.61 4.59 -5.88
CA ASN A 26 -13.47 5.51 -5.12
C ASN A 26 -14.19 4.90 -3.89
N HIS A 27 -14.38 3.57 -3.81
CA HIS A 27 -15.28 3.01 -2.80
C HIS A 27 -14.63 2.64 -1.47
N LEU A 28 -13.34 2.26 -1.44
CA LEU A 28 -12.65 1.96 -0.17
C LEU A 28 -12.56 3.20 0.71
N PHE A 29 -12.07 4.30 0.15
CA PHE A 29 -11.88 5.56 0.87
C PHE A 29 -13.21 6.25 1.20
N SER A 30 -14.18 6.26 0.28
CA SER A 30 -15.55 6.70 0.60
C SER A 30 -16.18 5.88 1.74
N SER A 31 -15.87 4.59 1.83
CA SER A 31 -16.34 3.73 2.92
C SER A 31 -15.61 4.02 4.23
N VAL A 32 -14.28 4.27 4.20
CA VAL A 32 -13.50 4.69 5.37
C VAL A 32 -13.98 6.05 5.91
N LEU A 33 -14.29 7.01 5.03
CA LEU A 33 -14.84 8.32 5.40
C LEU A 33 -16.23 8.18 6.07
N LYS A 34 -17.15 7.43 5.46
CA LYS A 34 -18.48 7.15 6.04
C LYS A 34 -18.39 6.39 7.37
N MET A 35 -17.37 5.54 7.53
CA MET A 35 -17.08 4.84 8.77
C MET A 35 -16.57 5.80 9.84
N SER A 36 -15.63 6.70 9.51
CA SER A 36 -15.13 7.75 10.39
C SER A 36 -16.28 8.62 10.92
N GLU A 37 -17.16 9.10 10.04
CA GLU A 37 -18.34 9.89 10.43
C GLU A 37 -19.26 9.12 11.38
N SER A 38 -19.54 7.85 11.07
CA SER A 38 -20.40 6.99 11.90
C SER A 38 -19.77 6.70 13.27
N LEU A 39 -18.45 6.51 13.33
CA LEU A 39 -17.71 6.27 14.57
C LEU A 39 -17.60 7.54 15.42
N HIS A 40 -17.49 8.70 14.79
CA HIS A 40 -17.48 9.97 15.48
C HIS A 40 -18.83 10.23 16.16
N GLN A 41 -19.94 9.99 15.44
CA GLN A 41 -21.29 10.01 16.01
C GLN A 41 -21.45 9.02 17.18
N LEU A 42 -20.90 7.80 17.04
CA LEU A 42 -20.94 6.80 18.11
C LEU A 42 -20.13 7.22 19.34
N THR A 43 -18.96 7.83 19.13
CA THR A 43 -18.11 8.32 20.23
C THR A 43 -18.84 9.42 21.00
N GLN A 44 -19.46 10.37 20.29
CA GLN A 44 -20.30 11.41 20.88
C GLN A 44 -21.50 10.81 21.66
N LEU A 45 -22.15 9.77 21.14
CA LEU A 45 -23.25 9.09 21.82
C LEU A 45 -22.81 8.34 23.09
N LEU A 46 -21.64 7.68 23.07
CA LEU A 46 -21.03 7.06 24.24
C LEU A 46 -20.63 8.09 25.29
N GLU A 47 -20.27 9.29 24.84
CA GLU A 47 -19.94 10.43 25.68
C GLU A 47 -21.16 11.09 26.31
N SER A 48 -22.31 11.10 25.65
CA SER A 48 -23.56 11.63 26.22
C SER A 48 -24.35 10.61 27.05
N SER A 49 -23.91 9.35 27.09
CA SER A 49 -24.63 8.24 27.71
C SER A 49 -24.35 8.11 29.21
N PRO A 50 -25.33 7.68 30.04
CA PRO A 50 -25.11 7.35 31.45
C PRO A 50 -24.08 6.23 31.65
N PHE A 51 -23.87 5.39 30.64
CA PHE A 51 -22.84 4.35 30.64
C PHE A 51 -21.41 4.90 30.53
N ARG A 52 -21.21 6.22 30.42
CA ARG A 52 -19.89 6.88 30.31
C ARG A 52 -18.91 6.39 31.39
N PHE A 53 -19.38 6.22 32.62
CA PHE A 53 -18.53 5.84 33.77
C PHE A 53 -18.41 4.33 33.99
N SER A 54 -19.08 3.51 33.17
CA SER A 54 -18.96 2.05 33.27
C SER A 54 -17.64 1.55 32.68
N GLY A 55 -17.09 0.46 33.23
CA GLY A 55 -15.89 -0.19 32.69
C GLY A 55 -16.07 -0.64 31.23
N VAL A 56 -17.27 -1.12 30.87
CA VAL A 56 -17.64 -1.47 29.50
C VAL A 56 -17.66 -0.24 28.59
N GLY A 57 -18.17 0.90 29.07
CA GLY A 57 -18.14 2.17 28.34
C GLY A 57 -16.73 2.71 28.11
N ALA A 58 -15.83 2.52 29.07
CA ALA A 58 -14.41 2.88 28.92
C ALA A 58 -13.70 2.03 27.86
N LEU A 59 -13.94 0.71 27.84
CA LEU A 59 -13.41 -0.20 26.81
C LEU A 59 -13.93 0.15 25.42
N LEU A 60 -15.25 0.33 25.27
CA LEU A 60 -15.86 0.70 23.99
C LEU A 60 -15.36 2.05 23.46
N ARG A 61 -15.12 3.04 24.32
CA ARG A 61 -14.50 4.32 23.92
C ARG A 61 -13.05 4.15 23.50
N GLY A 62 -12.26 3.39 24.25
CA GLY A 62 -10.87 3.10 23.89
C GLY A 62 -10.78 2.50 22.50
N GLU A 63 -11.64 1.54 22.21
CA GLU A 63 -11.73 0.91 20.90
C GLU A 63 -12.24 1.85 19.80
N ALA A 64 -13.32 2.60 20.03
CA ALA A 64 -13.83 3.56 19.05
C ALA A 64 -12.78 4.62 18.67
N ASN A 65 -12.04 5.15 19.65
CA ASN A 65 -10.95 6.10 19.43
C ASN A 65 -9.79 5.48 18.65
N ASN A 66 -9.48 4.21 18.90
CA ASN A 66 -8.45 3.50 18.14
C ASN A 66 -8.87 3.33 16.67
N VAL A 67 -10.13 2.97 16.38
CA VAL A 67 -10.64 2.85 15.00
C VAL A 67 -10.70 4.21 14.29
N LEU A 68 -11.08 5.28 15.00
CA LEU A 68 -11.04 6.65 14.47
C LEU A 68 -9.63 7.06 14.06
N LYS A 69 -8.64 6.92 14.96
CA LYS A 69 -7.23 7.22 14.65
C LYS A 69 -6.72 6.48 13.41
N ARG A 70 -7.14 5.22 13.21
CA ARG A 70 -6.75 4.45 12.02
C ARG A 70 -7.45 4.92 10.75
N SER A 71 -8.72 5.31 10.86
CA SER A 71 -9.46 5.92 9.75
C SER A 71 -8.79 7.23 9.31
N ASP A 72 -8.34 8.05 10.27
CA ASP A 72 -7.61 9.28 10.00
C ASP A 72 -6.28 9.01 9.27
N ILE A 73 -5.52 7.99 9.68
CA ILE A 73 -4.28 7.59 8.98
C ILE A 73 -4.58 7.10 7.56
N LEU A 74 -5.66 6.36 7.32
CA LEU A 74 -6.05 5.92 5.97
C LEU A 74 -6.44 7.10 5.07
N ILE A 75 -7.13 8.10 5.63
CA ILE A 75 -7.46 9.36 4.94
C ILE A 75 -6.19 10.19 4.68
N GLU A 76 -5.25 10.22 5.62
CA GLU A 76 -3.95 10.89 5.44
C GLU A 76 -3.15 10.22 4.30
N LEU A 77 -3.10 8.89 4.28
CA LEU A 77 -2.47 8.09 3.22
C LEU A 77 -3.07 8.41 1.85
N GLU A 78 -4.40 8.50 1.75
CA GLU A 78 -5.09 8.92 0.55
C GLU A 78 -4.64 10.32 0.11
N ASN A 79 -4.71 11.31 1.01
CA ASN A 79 -4.31 12.67 0.71
C ASN A 79 -2.84 12.76 0.26
N ILE A 80 -1.94 12.01 0.91
CA ILE A 80 -0.52 11.97 0.53
C ILE A 80 -0.36 11.42 -0.88
N ILE A 81 -1.02 10.30 -1.21
CA ILE A 81 -0.92 9.63 -2.51
C ILE A 81 -1.51 10.51 -3.62
N TYR A 82 -2.68 11.12 -3.40
CA TYR A 82 -3.36 11.90 -4.43
C TYR A 82 -2.79 13.32 -4.61
N ARG A 83 -2.38 14.01 -3.53
CA ARG A 83 -1.89 15.39 -3.60
C ARG A 83 -0.44 15.51 -4.08
N ASN A 84 0.39 14.47 -3.90
CA ASN A 84 1.80 14.49 -4.32
C ASN A 84 2.03 14.06 -5.78
N THR A 85 0.99 13.95 -6.60
CA THR A 85 1.13 13.74 -8.05
C THR A 85 1.89 14.88 -8.75
N ALA A 86 2.01 16.05 -8.11
CA ALA A 86 2.50 17.28 -8.73
C ALA A 86 3.92 17.76 -8.29
N GLN A 87 4.65 17.08 -7.40
CA GLN A 87 5.88 17.68 -6.82
C GLN A 87 7.14 16.80 -6.73
N ALA A 88 8.23 17.45 -7.17
CA ALA A 88 9.67 17.22 -6.98
C ALA A 88 10.27 15.87 -7.43
N PHE A 89 10.95 15.91 -8.58
CA PHE A 89 11.91 14.88 -9.00
C PHE A 89 12.96 14.63 -7.92
N VAL A 90 13.23 13.36 -7.63
CA VAL A 90 14.42 13.00 -6.85
C VAL A 90 15.57 12.84 -7.84
N SER A 91 16.53 13.76 -7.78
CA SER A 91 17.73 13.69 -8.61
C SER A 91 18.38 12.30 -8.54
N GLY A 92 18.71 11.72 -9.70
CA GLY A 92 19.37 10.43 -9.78
C GLY A 92 18.48 9.19 -9.54
N GLY A 93 17.16 9.33 -9.45
CA GLY A 93 16.27 8.18 -9.29
C GLY A 93 16.28 7.58 -7.88
N GLY A 94 16.51 8.40 -6.86
CA GLY A 94 16.54 7.95 -5.46
C GLY A 94 15.16 7.61 -4.87
N LEU A 95 15.18 7.19 -3.60
CA LEU A 95 13.97 6.93 -2.81
C LEU A 95 13.09 8.18 -2.66
N HIS A 96 11.82 8.09 -3.06
CA HIS A 96 10.89 9.21 -3.02
C HIS A 96 10.39 9.51 -1.59
N PRO A 97 10.23 10.79 -1.20
CA PRO A 97 9.66 11.17 0.10
C PRO A 97 8.28 10.55 0.35
N ILE A 98 7.45 10.45 -0.70
CA ILE A 98 6.11 9.83 -0.59
C ILE A 98 6.18 8.38 -0.12
N THR A 99 7.17 7.62 -0.61
CA THR A 99 7.40 6.22 -0.21
C THR A 99 7.74 6.15 1.26
N LYS A 100 8.66 7.02 1.73
CA LYS A 100 9.00 7.08 3.16
C LYS A 100 7.78 7.41 4.03
N GLN A 101 6.97 8.39 3.60
CA GLN A 101 5.82 8.85 4.37
C GLN A 101 4.72 7.78 4.44
N VAL A 102 4.36 7.17 3.30
CA VAL A 102 3.36 6.10 3.24
C VAL A 102 3.81 4.89 4.07
N MET A 103 5.07 4.45 3.92
CA MET A 103 5.57 3.31 4.68
C MET A 103 5.66 3.58 6.19
N LYS A 104 6.00 4.81 6.61
CA LYS A 104 5.96 5.23 8.02
C LYS A 104 4.54 5.10 8.60
N ASN A 105 3.53 5.55 7.87
CA ASN A 105 2.13 5.48 8.28
C ASN A 105 1.63 4.01 8.34
N ILE A 106 1.96 3.19 7.34
CA ILE A 106 1.66 1.74 7.35
C ILE A 106 2.27 1.05 8.58
N ARG A 107 3.54 1.36 8.89
CA ARG A 107 4.20 0.79 10.08
C ARG A 107 3.54 1.26 11.37
N GLY A 108 3.12 2.52 11.44
CA GLY A 108 2.34 3.05 12.56
C GLY A 108 1.03 2.28 12.75
N LEU A 109 0.29 2.01 11.67
CA LEU A 109 -0.92 1.20 11.70
C LEU A 109 -0.68 -0.22 12.22
N TYR A 110 0.40 -0.85 11.75
CA TYR A 110 0.78 -2.21 12.15
C TYR A 110 1.21 -2.30 13.62
N ILE A 111 1.97 -1.32 14.13
CA ILE A 111 2.38 -1.31 15.54
C ILE A 111 1.20 -1.01 16.46
N THR A 112 0.25 -0.19 16.01
CA THR A 112 -0.91 0.21 16.81
C THR A 112 -1.96 -0.90 16.90
N ASP A 113 -1.72 -2.11 16.41
CA ASP A 113 -2.75 -3.13 16.23
C ASP A 113 -3.61 -3.35 17.49
N SER A 114 -4.91 -3.10 17.35
CA SER A 114 -5.90 -3.24 18.42
C SER A 114 -6.46 -4.64 18.45
N HIS A 115 -6.88 -5.06 19.64
CA HIS A 115 -7.64 -6.28 19.90
C HIS A 115 -8.83 -6.53 18.94
N ILE A 116 -9.38 -5.50 18.27
CA ILE A 116 -10.44 -5.65 17.25
C ILE A 116 -9.99 -6.40 15.99
N TRP A 117 -8.81 -6.15 15.41
CA TRP A 117 -8.40 -6.91 14.22
C TRP A 117 -8.04 -8.34 14.58
N ARG A 118 -7.49 -8.56 15.78
CA ARG A 118 -7.31 -9.91 16.34
C ARG A 118 -8.64 -10.63 16.59
N ALA A 119 -9.68 -9.90 17.03
CA ALA A 119 -11.04 -10.44 17.18
C ALA A 119 -11.76 -10.65 15.84
N ILE A 120 -11.47 -9.83 14.82
CA ILE A 120 -11.95 -10.02 13.44
C ILE A 120 -11.22 -11.20 12.80
N GLU A 121 -9.92 -11.39 13.05
CA GLU A 121 -9.18 -12.60 12.70
C GLU A 121 -9.77 -13.84 13.41
N GLU A 122 -10.08 -13.77 14.71
CA GLU A 122 -10.76 -14.86 15.44
C GLU A 122 -12.16 -15.19 14.85
N TYR A 123 -12.88 -14.21 14.32
CA TYR A 123 -14.16 -14.43 13.63
C TYR A 123 -13.98 -15.02 12.22
N ASP A 124 -12.92 -14.64 11.49
CA ASP A 124 -12.58 -15.17 10.16
C ASP A 124 -11.98 -16.59 10.25
N LEU A 125 -11.30 -16.92 11.37
CA LEU A 125 -10.76 -18.25 11.68
C LEU A 125 -11.84 -19.30 12.00
N ALA A 126 -13.12 -18.91 12.14
CA ALA A 126 -14.23 -19.83 12.33
C ALA A 126 -14.64 -20.58 11.05
N ASP A 127 -14.14 -20.15 9.87
CA ASP A 127 -14.33 -20.83 8.58
C ASP A 127 -12.99 -21.44 8.11
N PRO A 128 -12.77 -22.76 8.32
CA PRO A 128 -11.49 -23.42 8.02
C PRO A 128 -11.15 -23.48 6.51
N ASN A 129 -12.09 -23.14 5.62
CA ASN A 129 -11.82 -23.04 4.18
C ASN A 129 -11.30 -21.66 3.74
N ARG A 130 -11.38 -20.67 4.63
CA ARG A 130 -10.79 -19.34 4.45
C ARG A 130 -9.38 -19.34 5.00
N ALA A 131 -8.43 -19.86 4.21
CA ALA A 131 -7.03 -19.47 4.34
C ALA A 131 -6.88 -17.99 3.94
N GLN A 132 -7.51 -17.08 4.68
CA GLN A 132 -7.84 -15.75 4.22
C GLN A 132 -6.91 -14.76 4.91
N LYS A 133 -6.04 -14.16 4.11
CA LYS A 133 -5.20 -13.03 4.49
C LYS A 133 -6.02 -12.05 5.32
N SER A 134 -5.49 -11.63 6.47
CA SER A 134 -6.19 -10.70 7.35
C SER A 134 -6.67 -9.48 6.57
N LEU A 135 -7.89 -9.01 6.84
CA LEU A 135 -8.45 -7.80 6.20
C LEU A 135 -7.48 -6.61 6.28
N PHE A 136 -6.70 -6.52 7.36
CA PHE A 136 -5.59 -5.58 7.49
C PHE A 136 -4.56 -5.75 6.37
N SER A 137 -4.06 -6.96 6.15
CA SER A 137 -3.12 -7.27 5.06
C SER A 137 -3.69 -6.93 3.68
N VAL A 138 -4.98 -7.17 3.46
CA VAL A 138 -5.67 -6.80 2.21
C VAL A 138 -5.69 -5.28 2.01
N ILE A 139 -6.03 -4.51 3.05
CA ILE A 139 -6.04 -3.04 2.99
C ILE A 139 -4.63 -2.50 2.75
N ILE A 140 -3.63 -2.98 3.48
CA ILE A 140 -2.24 -2.54 3.31
C ILE A 140 -1.71 -2.86 1.92
N ALA A 141 -1.99 -4.06 1.39
CA ALA A 141 -1.60 -4.41 0.02
C ALA A 141 -2.22 -3.44 -1.02
N ARG A 142 -3.50 -3.08 -0.84
CA ARG A 142 -4.18 -2.12 -1.73
C ARG A 142 -3.58 -0.71 -1.65
N VAL A 143 -3.21 -0.23 -0.47
CA VAL A 143 -2.53 1.08 -0.31
C VAL A 143 -1.18 1.07 -1.02
N ILE A 144 -0.41 -0.02 -0.89
CA ILE A 144 0.89 -0.16 -1.57
C ILE A 144 0.71 -0.19 -3.09
N GLU A 145 -0.29 -0.90 -3.61
CA GLU A 145 -0.58 -0.90 -5.06
C GLU A 145 -0.90 0.52 -5.60
N LEU A 146 -1.58 1.36 -4.82
CA LEU A 146 -1.84 2.75 -5.20
C LEU A 146 -0.56 3.59 -5.20
N LEU A 147 0.30 3.42 -4.18
CA LEU A 147 1.61 4.05 -4.13
C LEU A 147 2.47 3.63 -5.33
N GLU A 148 2.53 2.33 -5.64
CA GLU A 148 3.28 1.80 -6.77
C GLU A 148 2.85 2.45 -8.09
N ARG A 149 1.54 2.54 -8.38
CA ARG A 149 1.04 3.20 -9.60
C ARG A 149 1.43 4.68 -9.67
N ASN A 150 1.44 5.36 -8.53
CA ASN A 150 1.88 6.75 -8.48
C ASN A 150 3.39 6.86 -8.79
N LEU A 151 4.20 5.96 -8.24
CA LEU A 151 5.63 5.88 -8.53
C LEU A 151 5.90 5.52 -10.00
N GLU A 152 5.12 4.62 -10.59
CA GLU A 152 5.20 4.29 -12.03
C GLU A 152 4.84 5.48 -12.93
N ALA A 153 3.90 6.33 -12.51
CA ALA A 153 3.61 7.56 -13.24
C ALA A 153 4.79 8.55 -13.14
N MET A 154 5.39 8.67 -11.94
CA MET A 154 6.56 9.52 -11.71
C MET A 154 7.82 9.03 -12.46
N SER A 155 8.02 7.71 -12.56
CA SER A 155 9.20 7.13 -13.21
C SER A 155 9.28 7.45 -14.71
N ARG A 156 8.13 7.65 -15.36
CA ARG A 156 8.03 8.02 -16.78
C ARG A 156 8.44 9.47 -17.07
N ASN A 157 8.53 10.31 -16.04
CA ASN A 157 8.90 11.72 -16.20
C ASN A 157 10.42 11.96 -16.15
N TYR A 158 11.24 10.93 -15.94
CA TYR A 158 12.70 11.06 -16.01
C TYR A 158 13.18 11.23 -17.44
N ASN A 159 14.25 12.04 -17.62
CA ASN A 159 14.86 12.30 -18.93
C ASN A 159 15.43 11.05 -19.62
N SER A 160 15.73 9.99 -18.85
CA SER A 160 16.11 8.70 -19.39
C SER A 160 15.29 7.58 -18.75
N ALA A 161 14.88 6.61 -19.56
CA ALA A 161 14.15 5.43 -19.09
C ALA A 161 14.96 4.66 -18.04
N ALA A 162 16.28 4.58 -18.21
CA ALA A 162 17.20 3.97 -17.25
C ALA A 162 17.05 4.57 -15.83
N LEU A 163 16.99 5.90 -15.71
CA LEU A 163 16.80 6.56 -14.41
C LEU A 163 15.41 6.29 -13.82
N GLY A 164 14.38 6.19 -14.68
CA GLY A 164 13.03 5.77 -14.26
C GLY A 164 13.02 4.36 -13.65
N TYR A 165 13.76 3.41 -14.23
CA TYR A 165 13.89 2.06 -13.69
C TYR A 165 14.68 2.02 -12.38
N VAL A 166 15.77 2.79 -12.26
CA VAL A 166 16.50 2.96 -10.97
C VAL A 166 15.59 3.51 -9.89
N PHE A 167 14.78 4.51 -10.22
CA PHE A 167 13.76 5.04 -9.33
C PHE A 167 12.78 3.96 -8.85
N MET A 168 12.22 3.17 -9.76
CA MET A 168 11.30 2.10 -9.38
C MET A 168 11.98 1.06 -8.48
N MET A 169 13.19 0.60 -8.80
CA MET A 169 13.94 -0.35 -7.98
C MET A 169 14.14 0.15 -6.54
N ASN A 170 14.63 1.38 -6.39
CA ASN A 170 14.92 1.97 -5.08
C ASN A 170 13.66 2.06 -4.20
N ASN A 171 12.53 2.45 -4.79
CA ASN A 171 11.27 2.57 -4.06
C ASN A 171 10.67 1.20 -3.74
N LEU A 172 10.61 0.27 -4.71
CA LEU A 172 10.10 -1.09 -4.51
C LEU A 172 10.91 -1.88 -3.48
N GLN A 173 12.24 -1.72 -3.46
CA GLN A 173 13.08 -2.36 -2.46
C GLN A 173 12.81 -1.82 -1.06
N ASN A 174 12.63 -0.50 -0.92
CA ASN A 174 12.27 0.11 0.35
C ASN A 174 10.89 -0.37 0.85
N ILE A 175 9.89 -0.43 -0.04
CA ILE A 175 8.56 -0.96 0.28
C ILE A 175 8.67 -2.42 0.73
N GLY A 176 9.39 -3.26 -0.03
CA GLY A 176 9.60 -4.67 0.28
C GLY A 176 10.21 -4.89 1.66
N ASN A 177 11.25 -4.11 2.00
CA ASN A 177 11.93 -4.19 3.29
C ASN A 177 11.02 -3.84 4.49
N GLN A 178 10.02 -2.98 4.29
CA GLN A 178 9.13 -2.51 5.36
C GLN A 178 7.80 -3.27 5.44
N ALA A 179 7.25 -3.69 4.30
CA ALA A 179 5.95 -4.36 4.22
C ALA A 179 6.05 -5.89 4.23
N GLY A 180 7.24 -6.46 4.00
CA GLY A 180 7.42 -7.92 3.87
C GLY A 180 6.96 -8.71 5.08
N SER A 181 7.19 -8.20 6.30
CA SER A 181 6.72 -8.85 7.53
C SER A 181 5.20 -8.74 7.73
N ILE A 182 4.56 -7.74 7.13
CA ILE A 182 3.11 -7.49 7.26
C ILE A 182 2.35 -8.35 6.25
N LEU A 183 2.82 -8.41 5.00
CA LEU A 183 2.09 -9.04 3.89
C LEU A 183 2.53 -10.47 3.57
N GLY A 184 3.59 -10.94 4.25
CA GLY A 184 4.07 -12.31 4.18
C GLY A 184 4.95 -12.63 2.96
N HIS A 185 5.46 -13.86 2.96
CA HIS A 185 6.49 -14.34 2.04
C HIS A 185 6.09 -14.25 0.56
N ASP A 186 4.89 -14.68 0.21
CA ASP A 186 4.44 -14.73 -1.19
C ASP A 186 4.30 -13.34 -1.80
N TRP A 187 3.84 -12.37 -1.01
CA TRP A 187 3.77 -10.97 -1.45
C TRP A 187 5.19 -10.41 -1.65
N LEU A 188 6.10 -10.68 -0.71
CA LEU A 188 7.49 -10.23 -0.82
C LEU A 188 8.21 -10.84 -2.03
N LYS A 189 7.93 -12.10 -2.37
CA LYS A 189 8.44 -12.74 -3.60
C LYS A 189 7.97 -12.01 -4.85
N LYS A 190 6.69 -11.62 -4.92
CA LYS A 190 6.15 -10.82 -6.03
C LYS A 190 6.80 -9.43 -6.11
N ASN A 191 7.02 -8.76 -4.98
CA ASN A 191 7.72 -7.47 -4.94
C ASN A 191 9.17 -7.60 -5.46
N ARG A 192 9.91 -8.65 -5.06
CA ARG A 192 11.25 -8.92 -5.59
C ARG A 192 11.25 -9.13 -7.10
N ALA A 193 10.31 -9.90 -7.63
CA ALA A 193 10.20 -10.08 -9.09
C ALA A 193 9.99 -8.77 -9.84
N LYS A 194 9.26 -7.79 -9.28
CA LYS A 194 9.14 -6.45 -9.86
C LYS A 194 10.47 -5.69 -9.83
N VAL A 195 11.25 -5.81 -8.76
CA VAL A 195 12.60 -5.22 -8.67
C VAL A 195 13.51 -5.81 -9.74
N ASP A 196 13.52 -7.13 -9.88
CA ASP A 196 14.32 -7.84 -10.88
C ASP A 196 13.93 -7.45 -12.31
N GLN A 197 12.63 -7.32 -12.59
CA GLN A 197 12.15 -6.83 -13.88
C GLN A 197 12.63 -5.40 -14.20
N ASN A 198 12.64 -4.51 -13.21
CA ASN A 198 13.17 -3.16 -13.41
C ASN A 198 14.70 -3.16 -13.60
N LEU A 199 15.42 -4.10 -12.99
CA LEU A 199 16.85 -4.28 -13.20
C LEU A 199 17.15 -4.69 -14.65
N GLU A 200 16.41 -5.67 -15.18
CA GLU A 200 16.54 -6.10 -16.57
C GLU A 200 16.29 -4.93 -17.54
N LEU A 201 15.20 -4.19 -17.34
CA LEU A 201 14.86 -3.03 -18.17
C LEU A 201 15.91 -1.91 -18.07
N TYR A 202 16.48 -1.68 -16.89
CA TYR A 202 17.61 -0.76 -16.71
C TYR A 202 18.83 -1.21 -17.52
N LEU A 203 19.20 -2.48 -17.44
CA LEU A 203 20.36 -3.01 -18.15
C LEU A 203 20.17 -2.89 -19.67
N THR A 204 19.01 -3.31 -20.19
CA THR A 204 18.69 -3.21 -21.63
C THR A 204 18.67 -1.76 -22.10
N SER A 205 18.07 -0.84 -21.33
CA SER A 205 17.98 0.58 -21.73
C SER A 205 19.31 1.34 -21.65
N SER A 206 20.25 0.88 -20.82
CA SER A 206 21.56 1.53 -20.63
C SER A 206 22.62 0.96 -21.57
N TRP A 207 22.64 -0.37 -21.76
CA TRP A 207 23.75 -1.06 -22.42
C TRP A 207 23.51 -1.39 -23.89
N ASN A 208 22.26 -1.44 -24.38
CA ASN A 208 22.01 -1.80 -25.78
C ASN A 208 22.74 -0.86 -26.75
N LYS A 209 22.72 0.45 -26.51
CA LYS A 209 23.45 1.40 -27.37
C LYS A 209 24.94 1.11 -27.41
N MET A 210 25.54 0.79 -26.27
CA MET A 210 26.98 0.45 -26.19
C MET A 210 27.27 -0.89 -26.88
N LEU A 211 26.42 -1.90 -26.70
CA LEU A 211 26.56 -3.19 -27.37
C LEU A 211 26.38 -3.08 -28.89
N ASP A 212 25.49 -2.20 -29.35
CA ASP A 212 25.30 -1.94 -30.78
C ASP A 212 26.54 -1.25 -31.38
N PHE A 213 27.14 -0.30 -30.67
CA PHE A 213 28.43 0.29 -31.06
C PHE A 213 29.55 -0.76 -31.15
N LEU A 214 29.68 -1.64 -30.15
CA LEU A 214 30.71 -2.69 -30.12
C LEU A 214 30.51 -3.74 -31.23
N LYS A 215 29.26 -4.02 -31.64
CA LYS A 215 28.97 -4.95 -32.76
C LYS A 215 29.34 -4.34 -34.11
N LEU A 216 29.06 -3.06 -34.32
CA LEU A 216 29.41 -2.36 -35.57
C LEU A 216 30.93 -2.33 -35.79
N GLU A 217 31.73 -2.08 -34.76
CA GLU A 217 33.20 -2.15 -34.87
C GLU A 217 33.72 -3.56 -35.18
N SER A 218 33.03 -4.61 -34.72
CA SER A 218 33.43 -5.99 -35.01
C SER A 218 33.16 -6.41 -36.46
N ASP A 219 32.06 -5.94 -37.07
CA ASP A 219 31.69 -6.24 -38.46
C ASP A 219 32.55 -5.45 -39.48
N ASP A 220 32.99 -4.23 -39.12
CA ASP A 220 33.86 -3.42 -39.98
C ASP A 220 35.35 -3.83 -39.94
N SER A 221 35.71 -4.88 -39.17
CA SER A 221 37.11 -5.25 -38.91
C SER A 221 37.74 -6.30 -39.86
N LEU A 222 37.07 -6.72 -40.95
CA LEU A 222 37.71 -7.54 -41.99
C LEU A 222 37.30 -7.14 -43.41
N PRO A 223 38.20 -6.46 -44.14
CA PRO A 223 38.69 -7.09 -45.37
C PRO A 223 40.20 -6.86 -45.53
N TRP A 224 41.01 -7.78 -45.02
CA TRP A 224 42.34 -8.00 -45.58
C TRP A 224 42.49 -9.47 -45.96
N THR A 225 41.83 -9.84 -47.04
CA THR A 225 42.39 -10.86 -47.93
C THR A 225 43.69 -10.32 -48.52
N ILE A 226 44.79 -11.01 -48.28
CA ILE A 226 45.97 -10.92 -49.13
C ILE A 226 46.23 -12.34 -49.65
N PHE A 227 46.34 -12.39 -50.98
CA PHE A 227 46.62 -13.52 -51.86
C PHE A 227 47.83 -14.36 -51.43
#